data_AF-A0A5P8JUJ1-F1
#
_entry.id   AF-A0A5P8JUJ1-F1
#
_cell.length_a   1.000
_cell.length_b   1.000
_cell.length_c   1.000
_cell.angle_alpha   90.00
_cell.angle_beta   90.00
_cell.angle_gamma   90.00
#
_symmetry.space_group_name_H-M   'P 1'
#
loop_
_entity.id
_entity.type
_entity.pdbx_description
1 polymer ?
#
loop_
_entity_poly.entity_id
_entity_poly.type
_entity_poly.pdbx_seq_one_letter_code
_entity_poly.pdbx_strand_id
1 'polypeptide(L)'
;MLTEGIDPHGIRLAVDLEPLPGSTEAAVHEACDLQLKDRPALAALVQNRIDRLVNDPDLASDSDAFMDAAAELLDTRLWSEFKIYIYRRHSDVRELVNDAFVQSGGSGAEKAQAMVLPLLLVPKMRLRQASKPDAPHLVMFDEFADKLDPETARAFAQTIDRFGFNFIATMPSGAQTKILADGVANRAYEVLAPDRSDGKFHANQVHEVMQWHAPESFEAGDADE
;
A
#
# COMPACT_ATOMS: atom_id res chain seq x y z
N MET A 1 -12.68 2.18 6.36
CA MET A 1 -13.42 1.22 5.51
C MET A 1 -12.79 -0.14 5.75
N LEU A 2 -13.42 -1.01 6.54
CA LEU A 2 -12.91 -2.35 6.82
C LEU A 2 -13.16 -3.21 5.57
N THR A 3 -12.12 -3.49 4.80
CA THR A 3 -12.19 -4.58 3.82
C THR A 3 -12.03 -5.87 4.60
N GLU A 4 -13.14 -6.45 5.06
CA GLU A 4 -13.17 -7.82 5.57
C GLU A 4 -12.82 -8.77 4.42
N GLY A 5 -11.56 -9.15 4.35
CA GLY A 5 -11.14 -10.32 3.60
C GLY A 5 -11.72 -11.55 4.27
N ILE A 6 -12.59 -12.26 3.56
CA ILE A 6 -13.20 -13.54 3.93
C ILE A 6 -12.08 -14.58 4.06
N ASP A 7 -11.41 -14.64 5.22
CA ASP A 7 -10.57 -15.74 5.69
C ASP A 7 -10.26 -15.55 7.19
N PRO A 8 -10.72 -16.44 8.09
CA PRO A 8 -10.43 -16.38 9.53
C PRO A 8 -8.94 -16.53 9.88
N HIS A 9 -8.08 -16.82 8.89
CA HIS A 9 -6.63 -16.94 9.06
C HIS A 9 -5.81 -15.81 8.41
N GLY A 10 -6.45 -14.84 7.75
CA GLY A 10 -5.78 -13.71 7.11
C GLY A 10 -5.41 -12.57 8.08
N ILE A 11 -4.31 -11.87 7.80
CA ILE A 11 -3.99 -10.60 8.47
C ILE A 11 -5.11 -9.59 8.16
N ARG A 12 -5.76 -9.06 9.21
CA ARG A 12 -6.73 -7.96 9.06
C ARG A 12 -5.99 -6.64 9.06
N LEU A 13 -6.46 -5.72 8.22
CA LEU A 13 -5.95 -4.35 8.12
C LEU A 13 -7.02 -3.37 8.54
N ALA A 14 -6.61 -2.32 9.23
CA ALA A 14 -7.39 -1.10 9.35
C ALA A 14 -6.57 0.09 8.86
N VAL A 15 -7.28 1.04 8.26
CA VAL A 15 -6.71 2.26 7.72
C VAL A 15 -7.54 3.39 8.27
N ASP A 16 -6.89 4.26 9.04
CA ASP A 16 -7.50 5.42 9.66
C ASP A 16 -6.81 6.68 9.16
N LEU A 17 -7.61 7.74 9.03
CA LEU A 17 -7.12 9.09 8.80
C LEU A 17 -7.33 9.86 10.11
N GLU A 18 -6.27 9.99 10.89
CA GLU A 18 -6.35 10.63 12.21
C GLU A 18 -6.00 12.11 12.09
N PRO A 19 -6.84 13.04 12.57
CA PRO A 19 -6.50 14.45 12.58
C PRO A 19 -5.20 14.72 13.36
N LEU A 20 -4.43 15.72 12.92
CA LEU A 20 -3.30 16.19 13.72
C LEU A 20 -3.80 16.70 15.08
N PRO A 21 -3.03 16.48 16.17
CA PRO A 21 -3.46 16.86 17.50
C PRO A 21 -3.64 18.38 17.66
N GLY A 22 -4.38 18.77 18.69
CA GLY A 22 -4.62 20.18 19.02
C GLY A 22 -5.79 20.79 18.25
N SER A 23 -5.64 22.03 17.78
CA SER A 23 -6.74 22.76 17.12
C SER A 23 -7.17 22.15 15.78
N THR A 24 -6.34 21.28 15.18
CA THR A 24 -6.68 20.63 13.91
C THR A 24 -7.73 19.52 14.08
N GLU A 25 -7.77 18.85 15.23
CA GLU A 25 -8.71 17.74 15.49
C GLU A 25 -10.16 18.22 15.41
N ALA A 26 -10.53 19.22 16.22
CA ALA A 26 -11.88 19.79 16.22
C ALA A 26 -12.28 20.33 14.83
N ALA A 27 -11.35 21.00 14.14
CA ALA A 27 -11.60 21.55 12.81
C ALA A 27 -11.88 20.45 11.76
N VAL A 28 -11.13 19.34 11.79
CA VAL A 28 -11.35 18.21 10.88
C VAL A 28 -12.68 17.52 11.19
N HIS A 29 -13.03 17.35 12.47
CA HIS A 29 -14.33 16.80 12.86
C HIS A 29 -15.49 17.67 12.33
N GLU A 30 -15.42 19.00 12.49
CA GLU A 30 -16.42 19.92 11.93
C GLU A 30 -16.47 19.89 10.40
N ALA A 31 -15.32 19.74 9.74
CA ALA A 31 -15.24 19.67 8.27
C ALA A 31 -15.85 18.39 7.70
N CYS A 32 -15.72 17.26 8.42
CA CYS A 32 -16.27 15.97 8.03
C CYS A 32 -17.78 15.83 8.32
N ASP A 33 -18.34 16.66 9.20
CA ASP A 33 -19.77 16.66 9.50
C ASP A 33 -20.58 17.46 8.45
N LEU A 34 -21.31 16.72 7.62
CA LEU A 34 -22.15 17.29 6.57
C LEU A 34 -23.44 17.95 7.10
N GLN A 35 -23.84 17.67 8.34
CA GLN A 35 -25.04 18.23 8.97
C GLN A 35 -24.74 19.52 9.75
N LEU A 36 -23.47 19.73 10.11
CA LEU A 36 -23.05 20.89 10.86
C LEU A 36 -23.07 22.16 9.98
N LYS A 37 -23.84 23.17 10.41
CA LYS A 37 -23.99 24.45 9.70
C LYS A 37 -22.92 25.46 10.07
N ASP A 38 -22.59 25.55 11.35
CA ASP A 38 -21.57 26.46 11.88
C ASP A 38 -20.30 25.68 12.21
N ARG A 39 -19.15 26.15 11.71
CA ARG A 39 -17.86 25.49 11.88
C ARG A 39 -16.83 26.41 12.54
N PRO A 40 -17.03 26.76 13.83
CA PRO A 40 -16.18 27.74 14.52
C PRO A 40 -14.74 27.26 14.69
N ALA A 41 -14.50 25.96 14.97
CA ALA A 41 -13.14 25.45 15.10
C ALA A 41 -12.40 25.45 13.75
N LEU A 42 -13.08 25.10 12.67
CA LEU A 42 -12.53 25.19 11.31
C LEU A 42 -12.17 26.63 10.94
N ALA A 43 -13.09 27.56 11.18
CA ALA A 43 -12.87 28.98 10.90
C ALA A 43 -11.68 29.53 11.71
N ALA A 44 -11.61 29.20 13.00
CA ALA A 44 -10.51 29.59 13.86
C ALA A 44 -9.16 29.01 13.41
N LEU A 45 -9.13 27.74 12.98
CA LEU A 45 -7.91 27.11 12.47
C LEU A 45 -7.41 27.80 11.20
N VAL A 46 -8.30 28.02 10.23
CA VAL A 46 -7.95 28.69 8.96
C VAL A 46 -7.48 30.11 9.22
N GLN A 47 -8.20 30.86 10.06
CA GLN A 47 -7.80 32.23 10.42
C GLN A 47 -6.42 32.23 11.08
N ASN A 48 -6.16 31.34 12.04
CA ASN A 48 -4.85 31.27 12.69
C ASN A 48 -3.71 30.95 11.70
N ARG A 49 -3.98 30.10 10.70
CA ARG A 49 -3.00 29.78 9.65
C ARG A 49 -2.74 30.97 8.73
N ILE A 50 -3.80 31.67 8.29
CA ILE A 50 -3.66 32.90 7.49
C ILE A 50 -2.92 33.98 8.27
N ASP A 51 -3.24 34.17 9.55
CA ASP A 51 -2.57 35.17 10.39
C ASP A 51 -1.07 34.89 10.49
N ARG A 52 -0.64 33.62 10.56
CA ARG A 52 0.78 33.26 10.55
C ARG A 52 1.46 33.67 9.24
N LEU A 53 0.82 33.42 8.10
CA LEU A 53 1.36 33.78 6.78
C LEU A 53 1.48 35.29 6.62
N VAL A 54 0.45 36.04 7.02
CA VAL A 54 0.41 37.51 6.90
C VAL A 54 1.45 38.17 7.80
N ASN A 55 1.75 37.58 8.95
CA ASN A 55 2.74 38.11 9.89
C ASN A 55 4.16 37.59 9.64
N ASP A 56 4.38 36.81 8.57
CA ASP A 56 5.70 36.32 8.19
C ASP A 56 6.46 37.41 7.40
N PRO A 57 7.55 37.99 7.96
CA PRO A 57 8.29 39.07 7.33
C PRO A 57 9.00 38.63 6.05
N ASP A 58 9.35 37.34 5.93
CA ASP A 58 10.06 36.82 4.76
C ASP A 58 9.12 36.69 3.55
N LEU A 59 7.82 36.50 3.79
CA LEU A 59 6.78 36.40 2.75
C LEU A 59 6.15 37.75 2.38
N ALA A 60 6.25 38.76 3.24
CA ALA A 60 5.56 40.04 3.08
C ALA A 60 5.97 40.83 1.80
N SER A 61 7.14 40.54 1.23
CA SER A 61 7.69 41.23 0.06
C SER A 61 7.65 40.43 -1.24
N ASP A 62 7.24 39.16 -1.18
CA ASP A 62 7.19 38.26 -2.32
C ASP A 62 5.81 37.59 -2.40
N SER A 63 5.02 38.05 -3.38
CA SER A 63 3.66 37.57 -3.59
C SER A 63 3.61 36.11 -4.05
N ASP A 64 4.61 35.64 -4.79
CA ASP A 64 4.62 34.26 -5.29
C ASP A 64 4.98 33.32 -4.15
N ALA A 65 6.00 33.67 -3.36
CA ALA A 65 6.37 32.92 -2.15
C ALA A 65 5.22 32.86 -1.13
N PHE A 66 4.48 33.97 -0.95
CA PHE A 66 3.29 33.98 -0.09
C PHE A 66 2.22 32.99 -0.57
N MET A 67 1.94 32.98 -1.88
CA MET A 67 0.90 32.10 -2.45
C MET A 67 1.30 30.63 -2.36
N ASP A 68 2.57 30.30 -2.56
CA ASP A 68 3.08 28.93 -2.39
C ASP A 68 2.97 28.47 -0.94
N ALA A 69 3.40 29.30 0.01
CA ALA A 69 3.28 29.02 1.45
C ALA A 69 1.81 28.89 1.89
N ALA A 70 0.91 29.72 1.35
CA ALA A 70 -0.51 29.63 1.60
C ALA A 70 -1.12 28.33 1.07
N ALA A 71 -0.73 27.91 -0.14
CA ALA A 71 -1.18 26.66 -0.73
C ALA A 71 -0.76 25.45 0.10
N GLU A 72 0.47 25.43 0.61
CA GLU A 72 0.96 24.37 1.50
C GLU A 72 0.24 24.41 2.86
N LEU A 73 0.19 25.57 3.51
CA LEU A 73 -0.36 25.67 4.86
C LEU A 73 -1.87 25.40 4.91
N LEU A 74 -2.61 25.73 3.85
CA LEU A 74 -4.05 25.49 3.75
C LEU A 74 -4.39 24.16 3.06
N ASP A 75 -3.40 23.35 2.70
CA ASP A 75 -3.64 22.03 2.13
C ASP A 75 -4.24 21.09 3.17
N THR A 76 -5.56 20.89 3.08
CA THR A 76 -6.33 20.00 3.97
C THR A 76 -5.81 18.56 3.99
N ARG A 77 -5.09 18.11 2.95
CA ARG A 77 -4.47 16.78 2.91
C ARG A 77 -3.39 16.61 3.98
N LEU A 78 -2.83 17.72 4.47
CA LEU A 78 -1.80 17.75 5.51
C LEU A 78 -2.38 17.91 6.93
N TRP A 79 -3.71 17.91 7.09
CA TRP A 79 -4.36 18.13 8.38
C TRP A 79 -4.60 16.83 9.15
N SER A 80 -4.26 15.70 8.54
CA SER A 80 -4.45 14.38 9.11
C SER A 80 -3.31 13.46 8.70
N GLU A 81 -3.01 12.48 9.54
CA GLU A 81 -2.04 11.45 9.29
C GLU A 81 -2.73 10.16 8.88
N PHE A 82 -2.21 9.54 7.82
CA PHE A 82 -2.64 8.23 7.40
C PHE A 82 -1.99 7.18 8.29
N LYS A 83 -2.80 6.46 9.06
CA LYS A 83 -2.33 5.42 9.98
C LYS A 83 -2.83 4.05 9.52
N ILE A 84 -1.90 3.11 9.46
CA ILE A 84 -2.17 1.74 9.05
C ILE A 84 -2.00 0.86 10.27
N TYR A 85 -3.02 0.07 10.54
CA TYR A 85 -3.03 -0.89 11.62
C TYR A 85 -3.17 -2.29 11.08
N ILE A 86 -2.51 -3.23 11.75
CA ILE A 86 -2.72 -4.66 11.52
C ILE A 86 -3.24 -5.32 12.78
N TYR A 87 -4.00 -6.40 12.61
CA TYR A 87 -4.42 -7.25 13.71
C TYR A 87 -3.58 -8.53 13.66
N ARG A 88 -2.91 -8.85 14.77
CA ARG A 88 -2.22 -10.13 14.90
C ARG A 88 -3.24 -11.28 14.92
N ARG A 89 -2.78 -12.46 14.51
CA ARG A 89 -3.58 -13.69 14.55
C ARG A 89 -4.08 -13.91 15.99
N HIS A 90 -5.39 -14.09 16.16
CA HIS A 90 -6.06 -14.29 17.46
C HIS A 90 -5.99 -13.11 18.45
N SER A 91 -5.69 -11.90 17.97
CA SER A 91 -5.79 -10.66 18.76
C SER A 91 -6.78 -9.69 18.13
N ASP A 92 -7.61 -9.08 18.96
CA ASP A 92 -8.44 -7.92 18.57
C ASP A 92 -7.73 -6.58 18.83
N VAL A 93 -6.51 -6.63 19.35
CA VAL A 93 -5.67 -5.43 19.51
C VAL A 93 -5.03 -5.10 18.17
N ARG A 94 -5.35 -3.90 17.67
CA ARG A 94 -4.73 -3.32 16.48
C ARG A 94 -3.34 -2.78 16.83
N GLU A 95 -2.34 -3.08 16.01
CA GLU A 95 -0.96 -2.62 16.15
C GLU A 95 -0.65 -1.65 15.02
N LEU A 96 -0.13 -0.46 15.37
CA LEU A 96 0.24 0.57 14.39
C LEU A 96 1.49 0.13 13.63
N VAL A 97 1.45 0.16 12.29
CA VAL A 97 2.62 -0.11 11.45
C VAL A 97 3.54 1.12 11.47
N ASN A 98 4.54 1.09 12.34
CA ASN A 98 5.57 2.12 12.48
C ASN A 98 6.96 1.51 12.77
N ASP A 99 7.96 2.34 13.05
CA ASP A 99 9.33 1.87 13.35
C ASP A 99 9.38 0.90 14.54
N ALA A 100 8.53 1.12 15.56
CA ALA A 100 8.45 0.22 16.72
C ALA A 100 7.89 -1.15 16.32
N PHE A 101 6.92 -1.20 15.41
CA PHE A 101 6.41 -2.46 14.86
C PHE A 101 7.50 -3.24 14.12
N VAL A 102 8.29 -2.57 13.28
CA VAL A 102 9.42 -3.18 12.55
C VAL A 102 10.48 -3.73 13.53
N GLN A 103 10.73 -3.02 14.63
CA GLN A 103 11.68 -3.42 15.67
C GLN A 103 11.13 -4.49 16.64
N SER A 104 9.81 -4.64 16.74
CA SER A 104 9.15 -5.57 17.68
C SER A 104 9.53 -7.04 17.42
N GLY A 105 9.42 -7.94 18.39
CA GLY A 105 9.79 -9.37 18.24
C GLY A 105 8.85 -10.23 17.38
N GLY A 106 8.01 -9.65 16.52
CA GLY A 106 7.08 -10.41 15.65
C GLY A 106 7.79 -11.29 14.61
N SER A 107 7.07 -12.27 14.05
CA SER A 107 7.60 -13.15 13.00
C SER A 107 8.04 -12.34 11.78
N GLY A 108 9.15 -12.73 11.14
CA GLY A 108 9.63 -12.08 9.91
C GLY A 108 8.58 -12.02 8.80
N ALA A 109 7.70 -13.03 8.75
CA ALA A 109 6.60 -13.13 7.80
C ALA A 109 5.54 -12.03 7.99
N GLU A 110 5.05 -11.87 9.23
CA GLU A 110 4.02 -10.89 9.57
C GLU A 110 4.52 -9.46 9.32
N LYS A 111 5.80 -9.21 9.62
CA LYS A 111 6.43 -7.92 9.35
C LYS A 111 6.55 -7.63 7.86
N ALA A 112 7.02 -8.59 7.07
CA ALA A 112 7.15 -8.43 5.62
C ALA A 112 5.79 -8.14 4.97
N GLN A 113 4.74 -8.86 5.38
CA GLN A 113 3.38 -8.60 4.90
C GLN A 113 2.89 -7.22 5.33
N ALA A 114 3.04 -6.85 6.60
CA ALA A 114 2.62 -5.55 7.12
C ALA A 114 3.33 -4.36 6.47
N MET A 115 4.56 -4.51 5.99
CA MET A 115 5.29 -3.46 5.27
C MET A 115 4.81 -3.28 3.83
N VAL A 116 4.50 -4.36 3.12
CA VAL A 116 4.13 -4.27 1.69
C VAL A 116 2.67 -3.96 1.45
N LEU A 117 1.82 -4.38 2.37
CA LEU A 117 0.39 -4.15 2.28
C LEU A 117 0.03 -2.64 2.15
N PRO A 118 0.67 -1.72 2.90
CA PRO A 118 0.67 -0.28 2.60
C PRO A 118 1.06 0.08 1.16
N LEU A 119 2.12 -0.53 0.63
CA LEU A 119 2.65 -0.26 -0.72
C LEU A 119 1.68 -0.67 -1.83
N LEU A 120 0.84 -1.68 -1.59
CA LEU A 120 -0.20 -2.11 -2.53
C LEU A 120 -1.48 -1.26 -2.44
N LEU A 121 -1.76 -0.69 -1.28
CA LEU A 121 -2.97 0.08 -1.03
C LEU A 121 -3.01 1.37 -1.85
N VAL A 122 -1.90 2.12 -1.88
CA VAL A 122 -1.84 3.42 -2.58
C VAL A 122 -2.07 3.27 -4.10
N PRO A 123 -1.36 2.37 -4.82
CA PRO A 123 -1.65 2.08 -6.23
C PRO A 123 -3.10 1.63 -6.43
N LYS A 124 -3.65 0.80 -5.53
CA LYS A 124 -5.05 0.34 -5.65
C LYS A 124 -6.02 1.52 -5.58
N MET A 125 -5.82 2.44 -4.63
CA MET A 125 -6.66 3.64 -4.51
C MET A 125 -6.60 4.50 -5.76
N ARG A 126 -5.42 4.67 -6.36
CA ARG A 126 -5.26 5.42 -7.62
C ARG A 126 -5.93 4.73 -8.80
N LEU A 127 -5.72 3.43 -8.96
CA LEU A 127 -6.34 2.65 -10.04
C LEU A 127 -7.87 2.60 -9.91
N ARG A 128 -8.42 2.61 -8.69
CA ARG A 128 -9.87 2.73 -8.47
C ARG A 128 -10.47 4.07 -8.95
N GLN A 129 -9.66 5.11 -9.09
CA GLN A 129 -10.09 6.40 -9.65
C GLN A 129 -9.95 6.44 -11.17
N ALA A 130 -9.38 5.39 -11.80
CA ALA A 130 -9.26 5.32 -13.24
C ALA A 130 -10.66 5.24 -13.88
N SER A 131 -10.90 6.06 -14.91
CA SER A 131 -12.15 6.07 -15.65
C SER A 131 -12.28 4.90 -16.64
N LYS A 132 -11.17 4.24 -16.95
CA LYS A 132 -11.12 3.12 -17.89
C LYS A 132 -11.42 1.79 -17.16
N PRO A 133 -12.38 0.99 -17.66
CA PRO A 133 -12.74 -0.28 -17.04
C PRO A 133 -11.63 -1.34 -17.16
N ASP A 134 -10.74 -1.21 -18.15
CA ASP A 134 -9.63 -2.12 -18.45
C ASP A 134 -8.28 -1.63 -17.89
N ALA A 135 -8.29 -0.69 -16.93
CA ALA A 135 -7.08 -0.20 -16.30
C ALA A 135 -6.28 -1.37 -15.68
N PRO A 136 -5.03 -1.63 -16.14
CA PRO A 136 -4.28 -2.79 -15.69
C PRO A 136 -3.89 -2.62 -14.23
N HIS A 137 -4.21 -3.63 -13.42
CA HIS A 137 -3.74 -3.74 -12.05
C HIS A 137 -2.48 -4.60 -12.06
N LEU A 138 -1.33 -3.94 -12.25
CA LEU A 138 -0.02 -4.58 -12.34
C LEU A 138 0.97 -3.91 -11.38
N VAL A 139 1.72 -4.71 -10.63
CA VAL A 139 2.85 -4.25 -9.81
C VAL A 139 4.13 -5.00 -10.20
N MET A 140 5.28 -4.35 -10.09
CA MET A 140 6.57 -4.98 -10.35
C MET A 140 7.43 -4.95 -9.08
N PHE A 141 8.04 -6.09 -8.77
CA PHE A 141 8.97 -6.24 -7.66
C PHE A 141 10.34 -6.64 -8.19
N ASP A 142 11.36 -5.87 -7.82
CA ASP A 142 12.75 -6.26 -8.09
C ASP A 142 13.30 -7.09 -6.91
N GLU A 143 14.14 -8.07 -7.21
CA GLU A 143 14.74 -9.01 -6.25
C GLU A 143 13.71 -9.63 -5.29
N PHE A 144 12.57 -10.01 -5.85
CA PHE A 144 11.46 -10.51 -5.07
C PHE A 144 11.83 -11.82 -4.37
N ALA A 145 11.43 -11.93 -3.10
CA ALA A 145 11.61 -13.11 -2.25
C ALA A 145 13.08 -13.56 -2.04
N ASP A 146 14.08 -12.75 -2.40
CA ASP A 146 15.49 -13.05 -2.13
C ASP A 146 15.73 -13.27 -0.63
N LYS A 147 15.23 -12.34 0.18
CA LYS A 147 15.37 -12.32 1.65
C LYS A 147 14.16 -12.88 2.39
N LEU A 148 13.15 -13.38 1.67
CA LEU A 148 11.97 -13.99 2.27
C LEU A 148 12.14 -15.49 2.32
N ASP A 149 11.77 -16.12 3.43
CA ASP A 149 11.59 -17.56 3.46
C ASP A 149 10.39 -17.97 2.57
N PRO A 150 10.26 -19.25 2.18
CA PRO A 150 9.22 -19.70 1.27
C PRO A 150 7.79 -19.44 1.78
N GLU A 151 7.54 -19.54 3.08
CA GLU A 151 6.21 -19.31 3.66
C GLU A 151 5.83 -17.84 3.55
N THR A 152 6.76 -16.94 3.87
CA THR A 152 6.56 -15.50 3.71
C THR A 152 6.37 -15.11 2.25
N ALA A 153 7.17 -15.64 1.33
CA ALA A 153 7.06 -15.36 -0.10
C ALA A 153 5.69 -15.80 -0.66
N ARG A 154 5.20 -16.97 -0.25
CA ARG A 154 3.85 -17.46 -0.56
C ARG A 154 2.77 -16.52 -0.03
N ALA A 155 2.85 -16.17 1.25
CA ALA A 155 1.84 -15.33 1.88
C ALA A 155 1.78 -13.93 1.24
N PHE A 156 2.92 -13.46 0.71
CA PHE A 156 3.02 -12.22 -0.04
C PHE A 156 2.35 -12.29 -1.42
N ALA A 157 2.65 -13.33 -2.21
CA ALA A 157 2.04 -13.51 -3.53
C ALA A 157 0.52 -13.64 -3.43
N GLN A 158 0.02 -14.38 -2.45
CA GLN A 158 -1.42 -14.47 -2.13
C GLN A 158 -2.02 -13.11 -1.74
N THR A 159 -1.26 -12.27 -1.04
CA THR A 159 -1.71 -10.93 -0.66
C THR A 159 -1.85 -10.02 -1.88
N ILE A 160 -0.90 -10.06 -2.82
CA ILE A 160 -0.96 -9.30 -4.08
C ILE A 160 -2.20 -9.72 -4.89
N ASP A 161 -2.41 -11.02 -5.06
CA ASP A 161 -3.57 -11.58 -5.77
C ASP A 161 -4.89 -11.15 -5.11
N ARG A 162 -4.98 -11.21 -3.78
CA ARG A 162 -6.16 -10.75 -3.03
C ARG A 162 -6.43 -9.25 -3.19
N PHE A 163 -5.39 -8.43 -3.41
CA PHE A 163 -5.57 -7.02 -3.77
C PHE A 163 -6.02 -6.81 -5.22
N GLY A 164 -6.11 -7.89 -6.01
CA GLY A 164 -6.50 -7.90 -7.41
C GLY A 164 -5.42 -7.34 -8.31
N PHE A 165 -4.16 -7.57 -7.96
CA PHE A 165 -3.01 -7.22 -8.80
C PHE A 165 -2.44 -8.46 -9.46
N ASN A 166 -2.12 -8.33 -10.75
CA ASN A 166 -1.08 -9.16 -11.35
C ASN A 166 0.28 -8.62 -10.92
N PHE A 167 1.30 -9.47 -10.88
CA PHE A 167 2.66 -9.00 -10.61
C PHE A 167 3.69 -9.61 -11.54
N ILE A 168 4.75 -8.83 -11.77
CA ILE A 168 5.99 -9.28 -12.38
C ILE A 168 7.07 -9.17 -11.31
N ALA A 169 7.87 -10.21 -11.16
CA ALA A 169 8.92 -10.26 -10.17
C ALA A 169 10.22 -10.78 -10.81
N THR A 170 11.33 -10.12 -10.52
CA THR A 170 12.65 -10.71 -10.75
C THR A 170 13.02 -11.55 -9.53
N MET A 171 13.61 -12.71 -9.77
CA MET A 171 14.08 -13.58 -8.71
C MET A 171 15.57 -13.85 -8.93
N PRO A 172 16.44 -13.63 -7.93
CA PRO A 172 17.83 -14.03 -8.04
C PRO A 172 17.95 -15.56 -8.16
N SER A 173 19.04 -16.00 -8.78
CA SER A 173 19.29 -17.41 -9.08
C SER A 173 19.14 -18.30 -7.85
N GLY A 174 18.22 -19.27 -7.89
CA GLY A 174 17.93 -20.20 -6.79
C GLY A 174 16.67 -19.88 -5.96
N ALA A 175 16.05 -18.71 -6.14
CA ALA A 175 14.80 -18.35 -5.45
C ALA A 175 13.51 -18.80 -6.18
N GLN A 176 13.63 -19.33 -7.41
CA GLN A 176 12.50 -19.69 -8.28
C GLN A 176 11.50 -20.64 -7.59
N THR A 177 11.96 -21.61 -6.79
CA THR A 177 11.12 -22.63 -6.17
C THR A 177 10.19 -22.10 -5.07
N LYS A 178 10.40 -20.86 -4.57
CA LYS A 178 9.69 -20.36 -3.37
C LYS A 178 8.23 -19.97 -3.61
N ILE A 179 7.87 -19.55 -4.83
CA ILE A 179 6.54 -18.97 -5.13
C ILE A 179 5.63 -19.98 -5.84
N LEU A 180 6.20 -20.96 -6.53
CA LEU A 180 5.50 -21.83 -7.48
C LEU A 180 4.42 -22.76 -6.89
N ALA A 181 4.28 -22.83 -5.56
CA ALA A 181 3.32 -23.70 -4.86
C ALA A 181 2.31 -22.91 -4.01
N ASP A 182 2.14 -21.62 -4.27
CA ASP A 182 1.35 -20.70 -3.44
C ASP A 182 -0.16 -20.73 -3.67
N GLY A 183 -0.65 -21.27 -4.79
CA GLY A 183 -2.06 -21.23 -5.15
C GLY A 183 -2.40 -20.18 -6.23
N VAL A 184 -1.44 -19.37 -6.67
CA VAL A 184 -1.62 -18.27 -7.63
C VAL A 184 -1.07 -18.67 -9.00
N ALA A 185 -1.85 -18.49 -10.06
CA ALA A 185 -1.41 -18.81 -11.42
C ALA A 185 -0.12 -18.02 -11.75
N ASN A 186 0.95 -18.73 -12.08
CA ASN A 186 2.26 -18.11 -12.28
C ASN A 186 2.96 -18.70 -13.51
N ARG A 187 3.74 -17.85 -14.18
CA ARG A 187 4.65 -18.24 -15.26
C ARG A 187 6.04 -17.77 -14.89
N ALA A 188 7.00 -18.69 -14.98
CA ALA A 188 8.39 -18.40 -14.71
C ALA A 188 9.19 -18.40 -16.00
N TYR A 189 10.05 -17.40 -16.15
CA TYR A 189 10.96 -17.26 -17.28
C TYR A 189 12.39 -17.21 -16.76
N GLU A 190 13.27 -17.94 -17.43
CA GLU A 190 14.71 -17.79 -17.27
C GLU A 190 15.22 -16.76 -18.27
N VAL A 191 15.95 -15.77 -17.77
CA VAL A 191 16.55 -14.70 -18.58
C VAL A 191 18.04 -14.98 -18.70
N LEU A 192 18.49 -15.33 -19.90
CA LEU A 192 19.87 -15.65 -20.21
C LEU A 192 20.55 -14.45 -20.85
N ALA A 193 21.73 -14.11 -20.31
CA ALA A 193 22.58 -13.09 -20.89
C ALA A 193 23.02 -13.49 -22.31
N PRO A 194 23.23 -12.52 -23.21
CA PRO A 194 23.72 -12.78 -24.56
C PRO A 194 25.10 -13.46 -24.52
N ASP A 195 25.32 -14.43 -25.40
CA ASP A 195 26.58 -15.20 -25.51
C ASP A 195 27.73 -14.39 -26.17
N ARG A 196 27.70 -13.05 -26.02
CA ARG A 196 28.65 -12.11 -26.60
C ARG A 196 28.91 -10.94 -25.67
N SER A 197 30.18 -10.69 -25.40
CA SER A 197 30.65 -9.56 -24.61
C SER A 197 31.58 -8.70 -25.49
N ASP A 198 30.98 -7.87 -26.34
CA ASP A 198 31.69 -6.97 -27.28
C ASP A 198 31.50 -5.48 -26.92
N GLY A 199 31.01 -5.20 -25.71
CA GLY A 199 30.73 -3.84 -25.23
C GLY A 199 29.50 -3.18 -25.86
N LYS A 200 28.68 -3.93 -26.64
CA LYS A 200 27.40 -3.46 -27.17
C LYS A 200 26.24 -4.09 -26.41
N PHE A 201 25.11 -3.40 -26.41
CA PHE A 201 23.85 -3.95 -25.90
C PHE A 201 23.35 -5.03 -26.85
N HIS A 202 23.09 -6.22 -26.32
CA HIS A 202 22.43 -7.32 -27.03
C HIS A 202 21.21 -7.75 -26.22
N ALA A 203 20.15 -8.14 -26.92
CA ALA A 203 18.94 -8.61 -26.28
C ALA A 203 19.21 -9.91 -25.50
N ASN A 204 18.69 -9.98 -24.27
CA ASN A 204 18.69 -11.21 -23.50
C ASN A 204 17.76 -12.24 -24.16
N GLN A 205 18.10 -13.51 -23.99
CA GLN A 205 17.21 -14.61 -24.37
C GLN A 205 16.27 -14.90 -23.20
N VAL A 206 15.00 -15.12 -23.48
CA VAL A 206 13.99 -15.40 -22.47
C VAL A 206 13.36 -16.74 -22.79
N HIS A 207 13.48 -17.70 -21.88
CA HIS A 207 12.88 -19.02 -22.03
C HIS A 207 11.83 -19.23 -20.95
N GLU A 208 10.62 -19.61 -21.36
CA GLU A 208 9.63 -20.08 -20.39
C GLU A 208 10.11 -21.40 -19.80
N VAL A 209 10.28 -21.43 -18.49
CA VAL A 209 10.77 -22.60 -17.76
C VAL A 209 9.66 -23.32 -17.01
N MET A 210 8.57 -22.62 -16.70
CA MET A 210 7.44 -23.19 -16.00
C MET A 210 6.16 -22.38 -16.20
N GLN A 211 5.05 -23.10 -16.23
CA GLN A 211 3.70 -22.56 -16.10
C GLN A 211 2.94 -23.36 -15.05
N TRP A 212 2.46 -22.68 -14.02
CA TRP A 212 1.62 -23.25 -12.97
C TRP A 212 0.23 -22.63 -13.02
N HIS A 213 -0.79 -23.47 -12.90
CA HIS A 213 -2.18 -23.03 -12.74
C HIS A 213 -2.77 -23.73 -11.52
N ALA A 214 -3.66 -23.03 -10.82
CA ALA A 214 -4.48 -23.67 -9.81
C ALA A 214 -5.35 -24.73 -10.50
N PRO A 215 -5.50 -25.94 -9.91
CA PRO A 215 -6.39 -26.94 -10.46
C PRO A 215 -7.83 -26.40 -10.50
N GLU A 216 -8.48 -26.51 -11.67
CA GLU A 216 -9.89 -26.16 -11.83
C GLU A 216 -10.77 -27.17 -11.08
N SER A 217 -11.03 -26.95 -9.78
CA SER A 217 -12.26 -27.31 -9.04
C SER A 217 -12.02 -27.30 -7.52
N PHE A 218 -12.56 -26.30 -6.82
CA PHE A 218 -13.31 -26.56 -5.59
C PHE A 218 -14.75 -26.23 -5.96
N GLU A 219 -15.49 -27.24 -6.43
CA GLU A 219 -16.94 -27.16 -6.40
C GLU A 219 -17.32 -26.85 -4.95
N ALA A 220 -18.02 -25.73 -4.75
CA ALA A 220 -18.75 -25.52 -3.52
C ALA A 220 -19.72 -26.69 -3.42
N GLY A 221 -19.36 -27.68 -2.59
CA GLY A 221 -20.19 -28.84 -2.33
C GLY A 221 -21.58 -28.38 -2.00
N ASP A 222 -22.53 -28.99 -2.71
CA ASP A 222 -23.95 -28.67 -2.72
C ASP A 222 -24.51 -28.35 -1.34
N ALA A 223 -25.36 -27.34 -1.33
CA ALA A 223 -26.40 -27.22 -0.34
C ALA A 223 -27.25 -28.50 -0.39
N ASP A 224 -27.25 -29.29 0.68
CA ASP A 224 -28.39 -30.14 1.03
C ASP A 224 -28.40 -30.42 2.54
N GLU A 225 -29.58 -30.15 3.11
CA GLU A 225 -30.13 -30.28 4.50
C GLU A 225 -29.72 -29.27 5.59
#